data_AF-K1V3Z0-F1
#
_entry.id   AF-K1V3Z0-F1
#
_cell.length_a   1.000
_cell.length_b   1.000
_cell.length_c   1.000
_cell.angle_alpha   90.00
_cell.angle_beta   90.00
_cell.angle_gamma   90.00
#
_symmetry.space_group_name_H-M   'P 1'
#
loop_
_entity.id
_entity.type
_entity.pdbx_description
1 polymer ?
#
loop_
_entity_poly.entity_id
_entity_poly.type
_entity_poly.pdbx_seq_one_letter_code
_entity_poly.pdbx_strand_id
1 'polypeptide(L)'
;MTENLPAAIEAWKQSIKLEPSADAYTNLGSAYMMSQPPNAPEAIKALTAALEIAPEDPEIQYNLAAILEATNSLEQALALYKKAHSGGIERAATNVRNVGAKILAQRMKEEEQNK
;
A
#
# COMPACT_ATOMS: atom_id res chain seq x y z
N MET A 1 22.00 5.85 3.08
CA MET A 1 21.78 7.01 2.19
C MET A 1 20.28 7.27 2.11
N THR A 2 19.73 7.96 3.10
CA THR A 2 18.35 8.49 3.09
C THR A 2 18.37 9.97 2.68
N GLU A 3 19.36 10.33 1.84
CA GLU A 3 19.74 11.71 1.58
C GLU A 3 18.61 12.44 0.85
N ASN A 4 17.78 13.07 1.68
CA ASN A 4 16.73 14.02 1.42
C ASN A 4 15.35 13.49 0.97
N LEU A 5 14.80 12.52 1.71
CA LEU A 5 13.37 12.16 1.60
C LEU A 5 12.40 13.37 1.68
N PRO A 6 12.61 14.38 2.55
CA PRO A 6 11.76 15.58 2.54
C PRO A 6 11.79 16.33 1.21
N ALA A 7 12.96 16.53 0.60
CA ALA A 7 13.03 17.16 -0.72
C ALA A 7 12.45 16.28 -1.83
N ALA A 8 12.59 14.95 -1.75
CA ALA A 8 11.95 14.03 -2.69
C ALA A 8 10.41 14.13 -2.61
N ILE A 9 9.85 14.16 -1.40
CA ILE A 9 8.41 14.37 -1.18
C ILE A 9 7.96 15.69 -1.79
N GLU A 10 8.68 16.78 -1.54
CA GLU A 10 8.33 18.08 -2.13
C GLU A 10 8.48 18.08 -3.66
N ALA A 11 9.51 17.45 -4.22
CA ALA A 11 9.68 17.33 -5.66
C ALA A 11 8.51 16.57 -6.32
N TRP A 12 8.11 15.43 -5.73
CA TRP A 12 6.94 14.68 -6.24
C TRP A 12 5.65 15.49 -6.12
N LYS A 13 5.45 16.22 -5.02
CA LYS A 13 4.29 17.11 -4.87
C LYS A 13 4.27 18.23 -5.92
N GLN A 14 5.42 18.78 -6.30
CA GLN A 14 5.50 19.76 -7.39
C GLN A 14 5.25 19.11 -8.75
N SER A 15 5.82 17.92 -8.99
CA SER A 15 5.55 17.14 -10.21
C SER A 15 4.06 16.90 -10.39
N ILE A 16 3.35 16.46 -9.34
CA ILE A 16 1.90 16.20 -9.36
C ILE A 16 1.10 17.47 -9.66
N LYS A 17 1.55 18.66 -9.21
CA LYS A 17 0.88 19.94 -9.53
C LYS A 17 1.03 20.31 -11.00
N LEU A 18 2.14 19.94 -11.63
CA LEU A 18 2.40 20.22 -13.04
C LEU A 18 1.70 19.21 -13.94
N GLU A 19 1.85 17.92 -13.62
CA GLU A 19 1.27 16.80 -14.36
C GLU A 19 1.00 15.63 -13.39
N PRO A 20 -0.27 15.42 -12.99
CA PRO A 20 -0.64 14.26 -12.20
C PRO A 20 -0.44 12.96 -13.00
N SER A 21 0.26 12.00 -12.41
CA SER A 21 0.43 10.66 -13.01
C SER A 21 0.47 9.57 -11.95
N ALA A 22 0.10 8.35 -12.34
CA ALA A 22 0.12 7.19 -11.44
C ALA A 22 1.53 6.94 -10.88
N ASP A 23 2.57 7.10 -11.70
CA ASP A 23 3.96 6.95 -11.28
C ASP A 23 4.38 7.99 -10.24
N ALA A 24 4.01 9.27 -10.45
CA ALA A 24 4.35 10.33 -9.51
C ALA A 24 3.68 10.12 -8.14
N TYR A 25 2.42 9.70 -8.14
CA TYR A 25 1.71 9.33 -6.90
C TYR A 25 2.28 8.07 -6.24
N THR A 26 2.67 7.06 -7.03
CA THR A 26 3.33 5.85 -6.51
C THR A 26 4.64 6.19 -5.82
N ASN A 27 5.50 6.99 -6.47
CA ASN A 27 6.77 7.43 -5.90
C ASN A 27 6.59 8.30 -4.65
N LEU A 28 5.56 9.16 -4.63
CA LEU A 28 5.20 9.92 -3.44
C LEU A 28 4.79 8.99 -2.28
N GLY A 29 3.99 7.96 -2.56
CA GLY A 29 3.59 6.96 -1.56
C GLY A 29 4.78 6.20 -0.99
N SER A 30 5.70 5.74 -1.83
CA SER A 30 6.95 5.12 -1.39
C SER A 30 7.80 6.06 -0.54
N ALA A 31 7.93 7.33 -0.93
CA ALA A 31 8.69 8.32 -0.17
C ALA A 31 8.11 8.55 1.24
N TYR A 32 6.78 8.57 1.38
CA TYR A 32 6.11 8.63 2.69
C TYR A 32 6.34 7.36 3.53
N MET A 33 6.41 6.17 2.94
CA MET A 33 6.73 4.96 3.69
C MET A 33 8.21 4.87 4.11
N MET A 34 9.09 5.44 3.30
CA MET A 34 10.52 5.49 3.59
C MET A 34 10.89 6.58 4.60
N SER A 35 10.00 7.54 4.88
CA SER A 35 10.25 8.60 5.86
C SER A 35 10.49 8.04 7.25
N GLN A 36 11.16 8.82 8.10
CA GLN A 36 11.48 8.47 9.47
C GLN A 36 10.89 9.56 10.38
N PRO A 37 9.77 9.29 11.09
CA PRO A 37 8.97 8.06 11.05
C PRO A 37 8.20 7.88 9.73
N PRO A 38 7.77 6.64 9.37
CA PRO A 38 6.92 6.40 8.20
C PRO A 38 5.56 7.11 8.34
N ASN A 39 5.07 7.69 7.24
CA ASN A 39 3.75 8.33 7.18
C ASN A 39 2.77 7.48 6.35
N ALA A 40 2.28 6.38 6.95
CA ALA A 40 1.36 5.46 6.28
C ALA A 40 0.04 6.11 5.81
N PRO A 41 -0.60 7.05 6.55
CA PRO A 41 -1.81 7.73 6.05
C PRO A 41 -1.59 8.48 4.73
N GLU A 42 -0.52 9.26 4.61
CA GLU A 42 -0.22 9.97 3.37
C GLU A 42 0.23 9.03 2.25
N ALA A 43 0.90 7.92 2.59
CA ALA A 43 1.26 6.91 1.62
C ALA A 43 0.04 6.19 1.02
N ILE A 44 -0.94 5.83 1.86
CA ILE A 44 -2.23 5.27 1.43
C ILE A 44 -2.95 6.26 0.52
N LYS A 45 -3.04 7.54 0.92
CA LYS A 45 -3.68 8.58 0.11
C LYS A 45 -3.03 8.72 -1.27
N ALA A 46 -1.70 8.72 -1.33
CA ALA A 46 -0.96 8.82 -2.59
C ALA A 46 -1.21 7.60 -3.48
N LEU A 47 -1.12 6.36 -2.95
CA LEU A 47 -1.36 5.15 -3.74
C LEU A 47 -2.82 4.98 -4.15
N THR A 48 -3.78 5.45 -3.36
CA THR A 48 -5.20 5.50 -3.77
C THR A 48 -5.37 6.43 -4.97
N ALA A 49 -4.75 7.61 -4.97
CA ALA A 49 -4.77 8.50 -6.13
C ALA A 49 -4.06 7.89 -7.36
N ALA A 50 -2.98 7.15 -7.16
CA ALA A 50 -2.32 6.40 -8.23
C ALA A 50 -3.27 5.35 -8.84
N LEU A 51 -4.00 4.63 -7.98
CA LEU A 51 -4.98 3.61 -8.38
C LEU A 51 -6.22 4.22 -9.05
N GLU A 52 -6.63 5.43 -8.69
CA GLU A 52 -7.70 6.15 -9.41
C GLU A 52 -7.31 6.46 -10.87
N ILE A 53 -6.03 6.71 -11.13
CA ILE A 53 -5.51 6.96 -12.49
C ILE A 53 -5.31 5.64 -13.26
N ALA A 54 -4.78 4.61 -12.60
CA ALA A 54 -4.48 3.31 -13.19
C ALA A 54 -5.10 2.17 -12.36
N PRO A 55 -6.42 1.94 -12.45
CA PRO A 55 -7.16 1.04 -11.56
C PRO A 55 -6.77 -0.44 -11.66
N GLU A 56 -6.26 -0.83 -12.82
CA GLU A 56 -5.85 -2.21 -13.11
C GLU A 56 -4.34 -2.42 -13.00
N ASP A 57 -3.57 -1.42 -12.54
CA ASP A 57 -2.13 -1.57 -12.34
C ASP A 57 -1.84 -2.49 -11.14
N PRO A 58 -1.23 -3.66 -11.38
CA PRO A 58 -1.09 -4.65 -10.34
C PRO A 58 0.07 -4.34 -9.37
N GLU A 59 1.06 -3.51 -9.75
CA GLU A 59 2.10 -3.04 -8.83
C GLU A 59 1.54 -1.99 -7.87
N ILE A 60 0.68 -1.08 -8.34
CA ILE A 60 0.01 -0.10 -7.46
C ILE A 60 -0.86 -0.83 -6.43
N GLN A 61 -1.65 -1.82 -6.89
CA GLN A 61 -2.45 -2.66 -6.01
C GLN A 61 -1.59 -3.40 -4.97
N TYR A 62 -0.45 -3.96 -5.39
CA TYR A 62 0.49 -4.63 -4.49
C TYR A 62 1.07 -3.67 -3.44
N ASN A 63 1.53 -2.49 -3.88
CA ASN A 63 2.13 -1.50 -2.99
C ASN A 63 1.12 -1.00 -1.95
N LEU A 64 -0.12 -0.72 -2.36
CA LEU A 64 -1.18 -0.28 -1.44
C LEU A 64 -1.54 -1.40 -0.45
N ALA A 65 -1.62 -2.65 -0.92
CA ALA A 65 -1.87 -3.80 -0.07
C ALA A 65 -0.79 -3.99 1.01
N ALA A 66 0.49 -3.78 0.67
CA ALA A 66 1.59 -3.89 1.61
C ALA A 66 1.52 -2.85 2.74
N ILE A 67 1.12 -1.62 2.42
CA ILE A 67 0.94 -0.58 3.44
C ILE A 67 -0.27 -0.90 4.32
N LEU A 68 -1.39 -1.32 3.72
CA LEU A 68 -2.58 -1.72 4.47
C LEU A 68 -2.32 -2.91 5.39
N GLU A 69 -1.51 -3.88 4.96
CA GLU A 69 -1.06 -4.99 5.81
C GLU A 69 -0.23 -4.47 6.99
N ALA A 70 0.70 -3.54 6.76
CA ALA A 70 1.52 -2.94 7.79
C ALA A 70 0.71 -2.11 8.80
N THR A 71 -0.43 -1.54 8.38
CA THR A 71 -1.37 -0.80 9.25
C THR A 71 -2.54 -1.65 9.75
N ASN A 72 -2.42 -2.98 9.70
CA ASN A 72 -3.42 -3.95 10.19
C ASN A 72 -4.82 -3.83 9.54
N SER A 73 -4.91 -3.24 8.35
CA SER A 73 -6.12 -3.19 7.52
C SER A 73 -6.20 -4.43 6.63
N LEU A 74 -6.26 -5.60 7.27
CA LEU A 74 -5.96 -6.90 6.65
C LEU A 74 -6.96 -7.30 5.55
N GLU A 75 -8.24 -7.00 5.71
CA GLU A 75 -9.28 -7.33 4.71
C GLU A 75 -9.05 -6.60 3.39
N GLN A 76 -8.72 -5.31 3.47
CA GLN A 76 -8.44 -4.49 2.29
C GLN A 76 -7.11 -4.91 1.64
N ALA A 77 -6.09 -5.20 2.46
CA ALA A 77 -4.82 -5.74 1.99
C ALA A 77 -5.02 -7.05 1.22
N LEU A 78 -5.81 -7.99 1.77
CA LEU A 78 -6.09 -9.26 1.13
C LEU A 78 -6.79 -9.09 -0.23
N ALA A 79 -7.77 -8.19 -0.31
CA ALA A 79 -8.49 -7.92 -1.55
C ALA A 79 -7.54 -7.40 -2.64
N LEU A 80 -6.67 -6.44 -2.31
CA LEU A 80 -5.72 -5.86 -3.25
C LEU A 80 -4.60 -6.82 -3.64
N TYR A 81 -4.05 -7.61 -2.70
CA TYR A 81 -3.08 -8.64 -3.05
C TYR A 81 -3.64 -9.69 -4.01
N LYS A 82 -4.93 -10.05 -3.89
CA LYS A 82 -5.59 -10.95 -4.85
C LYS A 82 -5.68 -10.33 -6.25
N LYS A 83 -6.02 -9.04 -6.34
CA LYS A 83 -6.05 -8.32 -7.62
C LYS A 83 -4.64 -8.24 -8.23
N ALA A 84 -3.65 -7.84 -7.43
CA ALA A 84 -2.25 -7.77 -7.85
C ALA A 84 -1.74 -9.13 -8.36
N HIS A 85 -2.06 -10.22 -7.65
CA HIS A 85 -1.71 -11.57 -8.10
C HIS A 85 -2.38 -11.91 -9.44
N SER A 86 -3.67 -11.61 -9.58
CA SER A 86 -4.41 -11.86 -10.82
C SER A 86 -3.87 -11.04 -12.00
N GLY A 87 -3.31 -9.87 -11.74
CA GLY A 87 -2.63 -9.02 -12.72
C GLY A 87 -1.16 -9.39 -12.97
N GLY A 88 -0.64 -10.46 -12.37
CA GLY A 88 0.69 -11.01 -12.67
C GLY A 88 1.77 -10.79 -11.61
N ILE A 89 1.46 -10.21 -10.45
CA ILE A 89 2.41 -10.10 -9.34
C ILE A 89 2.48 -11.44 -8.59
N GLU A 90 3.32 -12.35 -9.09
CA GLU A 90 3.48 -13.70 -8.52
C GLU A 90 3.84 -13.70 -7.02
N ARG A 91 4.67 -12.74 -6.59
CA ARG A 91 5.04 -12.60 -5.17
C ARG A 91 3.83 -12.37 -4.26
N ALA A 92 2.76 -11.76 -4.77
CA ALA A 92 1.55 -11.47 -4.01
C ALA A 92 0.83 -12.75 -3.53
N ALA A 93 1.02 -13.89 -4.18
CA ALA A 93 0.43 -15.16 -3.74
C ALA A 93 0.84 -15.53 -2.30
N THR A 94 2.10 -15.25 -1.93
CA THR A 94 2.58 -15.48 -0.56
C THR A 94 1.90 -14.51 0.41
N ASN A 95 1.74 -13.24 0.03
CA ASN A 95 1.03 -12.26 0.84
C ASN A 95 -0.45 -12.63 1.05
N VAL A 96 -1.15 -13.11 0.00
CA VAL A 96 -2.53 -13.59 0.11
C VAL A 96 -2.67 -14.67 1.18
N ARG A 97 -1.78 -15.67 1.17
CA ARG A 97 -1.78 -16.73 2.19
C ARG A 97 -1.50 -16.19 3.60
N ASN A 98 -0.47 -15.34 3.72
CA ASN A 98 -0.03 -14.82 5.02
C ASN A 98 -1.09 -13.91 5.65
N VAL A 99 -1.67 -12.99 4.89
CA VAL A 99 -2.73 -12.09 5.35
C VAL A 99 -4.00 -12.89 5.68
N GLY A 100 -4.35 -13.89 4.87
CA GLY A 100 -5.46 -14.79 5.17
C GLY A 100 -5.31 -15.49 6.53
N ALA A 101 -4.11 -15.99 6.84
CA ALA A 101 -3.83 -16.59 8.14
C ALA A 101 -3.93 -15.58 9.30
N LYS A 102 -3.44 -14.34 9.11
CA LYS A 102 -3.56 -13.26 10.11
C LYS A 102 -5.02 -12.94 10.43
N ILE A 103 -5.89 -12.84 9.41
CA ILE A 103 -7.32 -12.58 9.58
C ILE A 103 -7.99 -13.69 10.40
N LEU A 104 -7.71 -14.96 10.06
CA LEU A 104 -8.27 -16.10 10.81
C LEU A 104 -7.83 -16.07 12.27
N ALA A 105 -6.54 -15.83 12.52
CA ALA A 105 -6.00 -15.74 13.88
C ALA A 105 -6.63 -14.58 14.68
N GLN A 106 -6.91 -13.44 14.04
CA GLN A 106 -7.57 -12.32 14.69
C GLN A 106 -9.02 -12.66 15.08
N ARG A 107 -9.78 -13.26 14.17
CA ARG A 107 -11.17 -13.68 14.45
C ARG A 107 -11.26 -14.69 15.59
N MET A 108 -10.36 -15.68 15.61
CA MET A 108 -10.32 -16.66 16.71
C MET A 108 -10.07 -16.00 18.06
N LYS A 109 -9.16 -15.04 18.13
CA LYS A 109 -8.90 -14.27 19.38
C LYS A 109 -10.11 -13.45 19.81
N GLU A 110 -10.81 -12.84 18.87
CA GLU A 110 -12.04 -12.08 19.15
C GLU A 110 -13.16 -12.99 19.66
N GLU A 111 -13.32 -14.18 19.08
CA GLU A 111 -14.28 -15.19 19.55
C GLU A 111 -13.95 -15.72 20.95
N GLU A 112 -12.68 -15.90 21.28
CA GLU A 112 -12.22 -16.31 22.62
C GLU A 112 -12.45 -15.22 23.67
N GLN A 113 -12.27 -13.95 23.31
CA GLN A 113 -12.48 -12.81 24.20
C GLN A 113 -13.96 -12.53 24.47
N ASN A 114 -14.85 -12.98 23.59
CA ASN A 114 -16.30 -12.78 23.68
C ASN A 114 -17.05 -13.98 24.32
N LYS A 115 -16.34 -14.99 24.81
CA LYS A 115 -16.87 -16.14 25.57
C LYS A 115 -16.68 -15.94 27.06
#